data_AF-A0A6F9CSS1-F1
#
_entry.id   AF-A0A6F9CSS1-F1
#
_cell.length_a   1.000
_cell.length_b   1.000
_cell.length_c   1.000
_cell.angle_alpha   90.00
_cell.angle_beta   90.00
_cell.angle_gamma   90.00
#
_symmetry.space_group_name_H-M   'P 1'
#
loop_
_entity.id
_entity.type
_entity.pdbx_description
1 polymer ?
#
loop_
_entity_poly.entity_id
_entity_poly.type
_entity_poly.pdbx_seq_one_letter_code
_entity_poly.pdbx_strand_id
1 'polypeptide(L)'
;YTEVANNVQKEETVLSVQFVLLDCAPLKFSLVQHCNEWQGKFTQLLSLMASTRLKELHIFLQENALRLSKPPQSLVELGESLKLLETLQGDFQKIESQIPPIHEQFAILEKYEVTVDQAVHEMLEALNGEWVWFQQVVIDSDIMLKKQKDKFKSSLIFSAEEFKKKMQTTVQDFSS
;
A
#
# COMPACT_ATOMS: atom_id res chain seq x y z
N TYR A 1 12.24 -23.04 -13.16
CA TYR A 1 12.02 -24.42 -12.66
C TYR A 1 11.15 -25.25 -13.59
N THR A 2 10.03 -24.75 -14.09
CA THR A 2 9.19 -25.46 -15.09
C THR A 2 9.99 -25.92 -16.33
N GLU A 3 10.85 -25.07 -16.87
CA GLU A 3 11.71 -25.43 -18.01
C GLU A 3 12.75 -26.52 -17.66
N VAL A 4 13.34 -26.45 -16.46
CA VAL A 4 14.30 -27.43 -15.97
C VAL A 4 13.63 -28.80 -15.75
N ALA A 5 12.43 -28.82 -15.14
CA ALA A 5 11.64 -30.03 -14.98
C ALA A 5 11.28 -30.66 -16.34
N ASN A 6 10.86 -29.84 -17.31
CA ASN A 6 10.55 -30.29 -18.67
C ASN A 6 11.78 -30.88 -19.38
N ASN A 7 12.96 -30.28 -19.20
CA ASN A 7 14.20 -30.79 -19.78
C ASN A 7 14.63 -32.11 -19.15
N VAL A 8 14.56 -32.23 -17.82
CA VAL A 8 14.82 -33.50 -17.10
C VAL A 8 13.87 -34.60 -17.59
N GLN A 9 12.61 -34.27 -17.86
CA GLN A 9 11.62 -35.24 -18.28
C GLN A 9 11.86 -35.77 -19.71
N LYS A 10 12.45 -34.93 -20.58
CA LYS A 10 12.82 -35.26 -21.97
C LYS A 10 14.06 -36.16 -22.10
N GLU A 11 14.90 -36.25 -21.07
CA GLU A 11 16.10 -37.10 -21.08
C GLU A 11 15.74 -38.59 -21.17
N GLU A 12 16.63 -39.41 -21.73
CA GLU A 12 16.41 -40.85 -21.81
C GLU A 12 16.37 -41.49 -20.42
N THR A 13 15.33 -42.28 -20.16
CA THR A 13 15.11 -42.91 -18.85
C THR A 13 15.98 -44.16 -18.66
N VAL A 14 16.32 -44.85 -19.74
CA VAL A 14 17.10 -46.08 -19.70
C VAL A 14 18.22 -45.99 -20.73
N LEU A 15 19.46 -46.16 -20.28
CA LEU A 15 20.65 -46.09 -21.11
C LEU A 15 21.32 -47.46 -21.13
N SER A 16 21.65 -47.95 -22.32
CA SER A 16 22.47 -49.16 -22.47
C SER A 16 23.92 -48.74 -22.69
N VAL A 17 24.79 -49.04 -21.73
CA VAL A 17 26.23 -48.79 -21.81
C VAL A 17 26.94 -50.13 -21.87
N GLN A 18 27.39 -50.50 -23.08
CA GLN A 18 28.04 -51.79 -23.37
C GLN A 18 27.16 -52.99 -22.96
N PHE A 19 27.45 -53.63 -21.83
CA PHE A 19 26.72 -54.79 -21.31
C PHE A 19 25.87 -54.45 -20.07
N VAL A 20 25.82 -53.17 -19.67
CA VAL A 20 25.08 -52.71 -18.49
C VAL A 20 23.87 -51.89 -18.93
N LEU A 21 22.72 -52.17 -18.33
CA LEU A 21 21.51 -51.36 -18.44
C LEU A 21 21.46 -50.42 -17.23
N LEU A 22 21.43 -49.12 -17.49
CA LEU A 22 21.36 -48.09 -16.47
C LEU A 22 19.96 -47.47 -16.47
N ASP A 23 19.27 -47.60 -15.34
CA ASP A 23 17.95 -47.00 -15.12
C ASP A 23 18.10 -45.64 -14.43
N CYS A 24 17.85 -44.57 -15.18
CA CYS A 24 17.87 -43.19 -14.71
C CYS A 24 16.52 -42.75 -14.11
N ALA A 25 15.49 -43.60 -14.07
CA ALA A 25 14.18 -43.22 -13.54
C ALA A 25 14.25 -42.65 -12.11
N PRO A 26 15.01 -43.22 -11.15
CA PRO A 26 15.10 -42.67 -9.80
C PRO A 26 15.73 -41.27 -9.76
N LEU A 27 16.73 -41.02 -10.62
CA LEU A 27 17.40 -39.73 -10.72
C LEU A 27 16.46 -38.68 -11.34
N LYS A 28 15.77 -39.01 -12.44
CA LYS A 28 14.78 -38.14 -13.08
C LYS A 28 13.67 -37.78 -12.11
N PHE A 29 13.15 -38.76 -11.36
CA PHE A 29 12.13 -38.54 -10.35
C PHE A 29 12.62 -37.57 -9.26
N SER A 30 13.81 -37.79 -8.70
CA SER A 30 14.37 -36.92 -7.66
C SER A 30 14.58 -35.49 -8.15
N LEU A 31 15.08 -35.30 -9.37
CA LEU A 31 15.28 -33.98 -9.97
C LEU A 31 13.96 -33.23 -10.22
N VAL A 32 12.93 -33.93 -10.73
CA VAL A 32 11.58 -33.35 -10.90
C VAL A 32 10.97 -33.00 -9.55
N GLN A 33 11.10 -33.87 -8.54
CA GLN A 33 10.64 -33.55 -7.19
C GLN A 33 11.31 -32.31 -6.62
N HIS A 34 12.63 -32.17 -6.76
CA HIS A 34 13.32 -30.96 -6.32
C HIS A 34 12.82 -29.72 -7.07
N CYS A 35 12.60 -29.80 -8.39
CA CYS A 35 12.05 -28.67 -9.14
C CYS A 35 10.67 -28.24 -8.61
N ASN A 36 9.79 -29.20 -8.32
CA ASN A 36 8.47 -28.94 -7.77
C ASN A 36 8.54 -28.37 -6.34
N GLU A 37 9.45 -28.89 -5.51
CA GLU A 37 9.67 -28.41 -4.14
C GLU A 37 10.13 -26.95 -4.14
N TRP A 38 11.12 -26.61 -4.97
CA TRP A 38 11.60 -25.23 -5.10
C TRP A 38 10.53 -24.32 -5.68
N GLN A 39 9.80 -24.77 -6.69
CA GLN A 39 8.67 -24.02 -7.25
C GLN A 39 7.63 -23.71 -6.16
N GLY A 40 7.24 -24.70 -5.36
CA GLY A 40 6.33 -24.52 -4.23
C GLY A 40 6.86 -23.54 -3.18
N LYS A 41 8.14 -23.64 -2.82
CA LYS A 41 8.78 -22.70 -1.88
C LYS A 41 8.77 -21.26 -2.41
N PHE A 42 9.11 -21.06 -3.69
CA PHE A 42 9.13 -19.73 -4.29
C PHE A 42 7.74 -19.13 -4.42
N THR A 43 6.73 -19.92 -4.82
CA THR A 43 5.36 -19.43 -4.92
C THR A 43 4.74 -19.14 -3.56
N GLN A 44 5.03 -19.94 -2.53
CA GLN A 44 4.62 -19.65 -1.15
C GLN A 44 5.25 -18.35 -0.64
N LEU A 45 6.55 -18.16 -0.88
CA LEU A 45 7.24 -16.92 -0.51
C LEU A 45 6.65 -15.71 -1.24
N LEU A 46 6.39 -15.84 -2.55
CA LEU A 46 5.77 -14.80 -3.36
C LEU A 46 4.37 -14.45 -2.82
N SER A 47 3.57 -15.45 -2.48
CA SER A 47 2.24 -15.26 -1.87
C SER A 47 2.31 -14.49 -0.55
N LEU A 48 3.25 -14.86 0.33
CA LEU A 48 3.46 -14.15 1.59
C LEU A 48 3.88 -12.70 1.37
N MET A 49 4.82 -12.45 0.45
CA MET A 49 5.32 -11.10 0.15
C MET A 49 4.23 -10.23 -0.49
N ALA A 50 3.51 -10.75 -1.48
CA ALA A 50 2.44 -10.03 -2.16
C ALA A 50 1.29 -9.70 -1.19
N SER A 51 0.87 -10.67 -0.37
CA SER A 51 -0.17 -10.49 0.63
C SER A 51 0.22 -9.48 1.71
N THR A 52 1.47 -9.51 2.17
CA THR A 52 1.98 -8.55 3.15
C THR A 52 2.00 -7.14 2.55
N ARG A 53 2.51 -6.97 1.34
CA ARG A 53 2.54 -5.66 0.65
C ARG A 53 1.15 -5.09 0.41
N LEU A 54 0.21 -5.94 -0.01
CA LEU A 54 -1.19 -5.53 -0.20
C LEU A 54 -1.80 -5.03 1.12
N LYS A 55 -1.60 -5.77 2.21
CA LYS A 55 -2.09 -5.38 3.55
C LYS A 55 -1.46 -4.09 4.04
N GLU A 56 -0.14 -3.94 3.89
CA GLU A 56 0.58 -2.73 4.28
C GLU A 56 0.08 -1.51 3.50
N LEU A 57 -0.14 -1.66 2.19
CA LEU A 57 -0.68 -0.60 1.35
C LEU A 57 -2.11 -0.24 1.78
N HIS A 58 -2.98 -1.24 1.98
CA HIS A 58 -4.34 -1.04 2.46
C HIS A 58 -4.38 -0.28 3.80
N ILE A 59 -3.61 -0.73 4.79
CA ILE A 59 -3.50 -0.06 6.10
C ILE A 59 -3.00 1.36 5.93
N PHE A 60 -1.96 1.58 5.12
CA PHE A 60 -1.42 2.90 4.85
C PHE A 60 -2.48 3.86 4.26
N LEU A 61 -3.28 3.40 3.29
CA LEU A 61 -4.35 4.22 2.69
C LEU A 61 -5.42 4.56 3.73
N GLN A 62 -5.90 3.56 4.48
CA GLN A 62 -6.95 3.73 5.49
C GLN A 62 -6.52 4.65 6.64
N GLU A 63 -5.32 4.46 7.20
CA GLU A 63 -4.82 5.27 8.30
C GLU A 63 -4.60 6.73 7.89
N ASN A 64 -4.02 6.97 6.71
CA ASN A 64 -3.81 8.33 6.23
C ASN A 64 -5.12 9.03 5.86
N ALA A 65 -6.07 8.32 5.24
CA ALA A 65 -7.40 8.84 4.98
C ALA A 65 -8.11 9.24 6.27
N LEU A 66 -8.06 8.40 7.31
CA LEU A 66 -8.67 8.67 8.60
C LEU A 66 -8.02 9.86 9.32
N ARG A 67 -6.69 10.01 9.20
CA ARG A 67 -5.97 11.17 9.76
C ARG A 67 -6.33 12.46 9.03
N LEU A 68 -6.40 12.46 7.70
CA LEU A 68 -6.76 13.63 6.90
C LEU A 68 -8.24 14.02 7.02
N SER A 69 -9.13 13.06 7.25
CA SER A 69 -10.56 13.32 7.37
C SER A 69 -10.95 13.97 8.70
N LYS A 70 -10.05 13.96 9.71
CA LYS A 70 -10.33 14.54 11.03
C LYS A 70 -10.22 16.07 11.01
N PRO A 71 -11.25 16.81 11.46
CA PRO A 71 -11.18 18.26 11.56
C PRO A 71 -10.16 18.70 12.61
N PRO A 72 -9.14 19.50 12.24
CA PRO A 72 -8.19 20.02 13.20
C PRO A 72 -8.89 20.96 14.18
N GLN A 73 -8.66 20.76 15.48
CA GLN A 73 -9.25 21.58 16.55
C GLN A 73 -8.36 22.75 16.95
N SER A 74 -7.07 22.69 16.61
CA SER A 74 -6.07 23.70 16.95
C SER A 74 -5.28 24.15 15.72
N LEU A 75 -4.64 25.33 15.83
CA LEU A 75 -3.76 25.85 14.77
C LEU A 75 -2.56 24.93 14.53
N VAL A 76 -2.09 24.25 15.58
CA VAL A 76 -0.99 23.27 15.51
C VAL A 76 -1.44 22.05 14.71
N GLU A 77 -2.57 21.44 15.06
CA GLU A 77 -3.14 20.31 14.32
C GLU A 77 -3.45 20.66 12.87
N LEU A 78 -3.91 21.88 12.60
CA LEU A 78 -4.13 22.36 11.24
C LEU A 78 -2.82 22.39 10.44
N GLY A 79 -1.74 22.89 11.03
CA GLY A 79 -0.42 22.92 10.39
C GLY A 79 0.13 21.51 10.12
N GLU A 80 -0.02 20.59 11.07
CA GLU A 80 0.37 19.19 10.91
C GLU A 80 -0.44 18.49 9.82
N SER A 81 -1.75 18.73 9.77
CA SER A 81 -2.65 18.15 8.76
C SER A 81 -2.34 18.68 7.36
N LEU A 82 -2.03 19.97 7.22
CA LEU A 82 -1.59 20.56 5.96
C LEU A 82 -0.26 19.99 5.48
N LYS A 83 0.70 19.81 6.39
CA LYS A 83 1.99 19.18 6.05
C LYS A 83 1.83 17.72 5.63
N LEU A 84 0.96 16.97 6.32
CA LEU A 84 0.62 15.61 5.95
C LEU A 84 -0.01 15.55 4.55
N LEU A 85 -0.96 16.45 4.27
CA LEU A 85 -1.60 16.58 2.97
C LEU A 85 -0.58 16.84 1.85
N GLU A 86 0.31 17.82 2.03
CA GLU A 86 1.38 18.12 1.04
C GLU A 86 2.30 16.92 0.81
N THR A 87 2.66 16.20 1.88
CA THR A 87 3.53 15.02 1.78
C THR A 87 2.85 13.91 0.99
N LEU A 88 1.59 13.60 1.31
CA LEU A 88 0.81 12.58 0.61
C LEU A 88 0.53 12.98 -0.85
N GLN A 89 0.32 14.28 -1.11
CA GLN A 89 0.18 14.80 -2.46
C GLN A 89 1.46 14.62 -3.29
N GLY A 90 2.63 14.85 -2.69
CA GLY A 90 3.93 14.60 -3.33
C GLY A 90 4.22 13.12 -3.56
N ASP A 91 3.75 12.25 -2.65
CA ASP A 91 3.96 10.81 -2.71
C ASP A 91 2.93 10.06 -3.59
N PHE A 92 1.92 10.73 -4.17
CA PHE A 92 0.87 10.08 -4.97
C PHE A 92 1.42 9.12 -6.02
N GLN A 93 2.35 9.59 -6.84
CA GLN A 93 2.94 8.78 -7.91
C GLN A 93 3.72 7.57 -7.36
N LYS A 94 4.37 7.73 -6.21
CA LYS A 94 5.11 6.66 -5.55
C LYS A 94 4.14 5.62 -4.98
N ILE A 95 3.02 6.03 -4.40
CA ILE A 95 2.01 5.11 -3.87
C ILE A 95 1.35 4.36 -5.03
N GLU A 96 0.94 5.07 -6.07
CA GLU A 96 0.35 4.48 -7.29
C GLU A 96 1.29 3.45 -7.95
N SER A 97 2.60 3.75 -8.00
CA SER A 97 3.59 2.85 -8.60
C SER A 97 3.72 1.50 -7.89
N GLN A 98 3.22 1.36 -6.65
CA GLN A 98 3.23 0.09 -5.91
C GLN A 98 2.08 -0.83 -6.28
N ILE A 99 0.98 -0.31 -6.87
CA ILE A 99 -0.21 -1.09 -7.22
C ILE A 99 0.07 -2.10 -8.35
N PRO A 100 0.67 -1.73 -9.49
CA PRO A 100 0.91 -2.68 -10.59
C PRO A 100 1.77 -3.89 -10.19
N PRO A 101 2.90 -3.73 -9.47
CA PRO A 101 3.68 -4.86 -9.00
C PRO A 101 2.89 -5.84 -8.12
N ILE A 102 1.94 -5.36 -7.33
CA ILE A 102 1.10 -6.24 -6.50
C ILE A 102 0.21 -7.10 -7.41
N HIS A 103 -0.48 -6.50 -8.38
CA HIS A 103 -1.30 -7.25 -9.34
C HIS A 103 -0.47 -8.25 -10.16
N GLU A 104 0.71 -7.86 -10.62
CA GLU A 104 1.62 -8.77 -11.36
C GLU A 104 2.03 -9.99 -10.52
N GLN A 105 2.34 -9.78 -9.23
CA GLN A 105 2.69 -10.87 -8.32
C GLN A 105 1.52 -11.85 -8.14
N PHE A 106 0.29 -11.34 -7.98
CA PHE A 106 -0.89 -12.20 -7.87
C PHE A 106 -1.24 -12.91 -9.18
N ALA A 107 -1.04 -12.28 -10.34
CA ALA A 107 -1.20 -12.94 -11.64
C ALA A 107 -0.20 -14.10 -11.84
N ILE A 108 1.03 -13.97 -11.32
CA ILE A 108 2.00 -15.07 -11.31
C ILE A 108 1.51 -16.21 -10.41
N LEU A 109 0.99 -15.90 -9.22
CA LEU A 109 0.46 -16.91 -8.29
C LEU A 109 -0.73 -17.68 -8.90
N GLU A 110 -1.63 -16.98 -9.58
CA GLU A 110 -2.76 -17.59 -10.31
C GLU A 110 -2.27 -18.52 -11.42
N LYS A 111 -1.27 -18.09 -12.21
CA LYS A 111 -0.65 -18.93 -13.26
C LYS A 111 -0.05 -20.23 -12.72
N TYR A 112 0.41 -20.24 -11.47
CA TYR A 112 0.94 -21.42 -10.80
C TYR A 112 -0.09 -22.13 -9.90
N GLU A 113 -1.38 -21.79 -10.03
CA GLU A 113 -2.50 -22.38 -9.29
C GLU A 113 -2.33 -22.34 -7.76
N VAL A 114 -1.64 -21.30 -7.27
CA VAL A 114 -1.38 -21.12 -5.84
C VAL A 114 -2.63 -20.57 -5.20
N THR A 115 -3.17 -21.30 -4.24
CA THR A 115 -4.37 -20.86 -3.50
C THR A 115 -4.00 -19.70 -2.58
N VAL A 116 -4.71 -18.58 -2.74
CA VAL A 116 -4.60 -17.40 -1.88
C VAL A 116 -5.86 -17.34 -1.00
N ASP A 117 -5.72 -16.80 0.21
CA ASP A 117 -6.85 -16.58 1.12
C ASP A 117 -7.90 -15.66 0.47
N GLN A 118 -9.18 -16.01 0.63
CA GLN A 118 -10.31 -15.25 0.11
C GLN A 118 -10.28 -13.78 0.56
N ALA A 119 -9.90 -13.52 1.82
CA ALA A 119 -9.82 -12.15 2.34
C ALA A 119 -8.74 -11.31 1.63
N VAL A 120 -7.64 -11.94 1.20
CA VAL A 120 -6.58 -11.28 0.44
C VAL A 120 -7.03 -11.02 -1.00
N HIS A 121 -7.77 -11.96 -1.59
CA HIS A 121 -8.33 -11.79 -2.92
C HIS A 121 -9.35 -10.64 -2.97
N GLU A 122 -10.26 -10.55 -2.01
CA GLU A 122 -11.22 -9.44 -1.91
C GLU A 122 -10.53 -8.08 -1.77
N MET A 123 -9.45 -8.02 -0.99
CA MET A 123 -8.65 -6.81 -0.83
C MET A 123 -7.92 -6.42 -2.13
N LEU A 124 -7.48 -7.40 -2.92
CA LEU A 124 -6.84 -7.16 -4.21
C LEU A 124 -7.84 -6.59 -5.24
N GLU A 125 -9.04 -7.14 -5.28
CA GLU A 125 -10.14 -6.66 -6.14
C GLU A 125 -10.55 -5.23 -5.76
N ALA A 126 -10.60 -4.94 -4.45
CA ALA A 126 -10.96 -3.62 -3.94
C ALA A 126 -9.84 -2.58 -4.12
N LEU A 127 -8.57 -2.99 -4.29
CA LEU A 127 -7.39 -2.11 -4.22
C LEU A 127 -7.49 -0.88 -5.13
N ASN A 128 -7.90 -1.07 -6.39
CA ASN A 128 -8.02 0.05 -7.34
C ASN A 128 -9.15 1.01 -6.93
N GLY A 129 -10.25 0.48 -6.41
CA GLY A 129 -11.36 1.28 -5.88
C GLY A 129 -10.94 2.05 -4.62
N GLU A 130 -10.20 1.42 -3.72
CA GLU A 130 -9.65 2.08 -2.53
C GLU A 130 -8.65 3.17 -2.86
N TRP A 131 -7.84 2.98 -3.90
CA TRP A 131 -6.93 4.01 -4.38
C TRP A 131 -7.69 5.26 -4.84
N VAL A 132 -8.73 5.07 -5.67
CA VAL A 132 -9.58 6.17 -6.14
C VAL A 132 -10.31 6.84 -4.97
N TRP A 133 -10.83 6.06 -4.03
CA TRP A 133 -11.44 6.58 -2.81
C TRP A 133 -10.44 7.41 -1.98
N PHE A 134 -9.21 6.94 -1.81
CA PHE A 134 -8.16 7.66 -1.09
C PHE A 134 -7.83 8.99 -1.77
N GLN A 135 -7.73 9.00 -3.11
CA GLN A 135 -7.55 10.25 -3.87
C GLN A 135 -8.68 11.25 -3.59
N GLN A 136 -9.93 10.77 -3.55
CA GLN A 136 -11.08 11.62 -3.22
C GLN A 136 -10.99 12.16 -1.80
N VAL A 137 -10.62 11.34 -0.82
CA VAL A 137 -10.43 11.79 0.58
C VAL A 137 -9.37 12.89 0.65
N VAL A 138 -8.24 12.76 -0.06
CA VAL A 138 -7.21 13.79 -0.08
C VAL A 138 -7.73 15.10 -0.68
N ILE A 139 -8.53 15.05 -1.74
CA ILE A 139 -9.16 16.23 -2.35
C ILE A 139 -10.14 16.89 -1.36
N ASP A 140 -11.01 16.10 -0.75
CA ASP A 140 -12.01 16.61 0.19
C ASP A 140 -11.36 17.22 1.44
N SER A 141 -10.29 16.58 1.94
CA SER A 141 -9.47 17.09 3.04
C SER A 141 -8.74 18.38 2.68
N ASP A 142 -8.23 18.54 1.45
CA ASP A 142 -7.63 19.80 1.01
C ASP A 142 -8.63 20.97 1.07
N ILE A 143 -9.84 20.76 0.53
CA ILE A 143 -10.92 21.75 0.55
C ILE A 143 -11.29 22.10 2.00
N MET A 144 -11.44 21.08 2.83
CA MET A 144 -11.77 21.23 4.25
C MET A 144 -10.70 22.01 5.02
N LEU A 145 -9.43 21.65 4.86
CA LEU A 145 -8.31 22.29 5.57
C LEU A 145 -8.13 23.73 5.13
N LYS A 146 -8.30 24.05 3.83
CA LYS A 146 -8.31 25.43 3.32
C LYS A 146 -9.41 26.26 3.98
N LYS A 147 -10.64 25.73 4.05
CA LYS A 147 -11.76 26.40 4.71
C LYS A 147 -11.51 26.64 6.21
N GLN A 148 -10.95 25.65 6.91
CA GLN A 148 -10.59 25.81 8.33
C GLN A 148 -9.49 26.86 8.51
N LYS A 149 -8.47 26.88 7.64
CA LYS A 149 -7.41 27.89 7.64
C LYS A 149 -7.96 29.31 7.52
N ASP A 150 -8.86 29.55 6.57
CA ASP A 150 -9.49 30.86 6.40
C ASP A 150 -10.37 31.27 7.59
N LYS A 151 -11.09 30.30 8.16
CA LYS A 151 -11.89 30.51 9.38
C LYS A 151 -11.00 30.88 10.57
N PHE A 152 -9.92 30.14 10.81
CA PHE A 152 -8.97 30.44 11.89
C PHE A 152 -8.34 31.82 11.72
N LYS A 153 -7.93 32.17 10.49
CA LYS A 153 -7.38 33.50 10.19
C LYS A 153 -8.40 34.60 10.50
N SER A 154 -9.64 34.44 10.06
CA SER A 154 -10.71 35.42 10.28
C SER A 154 -11.05 35.59 11.77
N SER A 155 -11.18 34.48 12.50
CA SER A 155 -11.43 34.48 13.95
C SER A 155 -10.29 35.13 14.73
N LEU A 156 -9.04 34.91 14.33
CA LEU A 156 -7.87 35.50 14.99
C LEU A 156 -7.82 37.01 14.78
N ILE A 157 -8.09 37.49 13.56
CA ILE A 157 -8.18 38.93 13.25
C ILE A 157 -9.28 39.57 14.08
N PHE A 158 -10.47 38.97 14.10
CA PHE A 158 -11.60 39.47 14.90
C PHE A 158 -11.25 39.54 16.40
N SER A 159 -10.66 38.48 16.96
CA SER A 159 -10.24 38.46 18.36
C SER A 159 -9.19 39.52 18.67
N ALA A 160 -8.26 39.79 17.75
CA ALA A 160 -7.24 40.83 17.92
C ALA A 160 -7.85 42.24 17.89
N GLU A 161 -8.82 42.49 17.00
CA GLU A 161 -9.58 43.74 16.96
C GLU A 161 -10.40 43.95 18.23
N GLU A 162 -11.08 42.92 18.72
CA GLU A 162 -11.87 42.97 19.96
C GLU A 162 -10.95 43.23 21.17
N PHE A 163 -9.81 42.56 21.23
CA PHE A 163 -8.80 42.79 22.28
C PHE A 163 -8.26 44.22 22.25
N LYS A 164 -7.93 44.74 21.06
CA LYS A 164 -7.50 46.14 20.89
C LYS A 164 -8.57 47.12 21.38
N LYS A 165 -9.85 46.88 21.06
CA LYS A 165 -10.96 47.72 21.51
C LYS A 165 -11.12 47.68 23.04
N LYS A 166 -11.07 46.49 23.65
CA LYS A 166 -11.12 46.34 25.11
C LYS A 166 -9.96 47.06 25.80
N MET A 167 -8.73 46.92 25.29
CA MET A 167 -7.58 47.66 25.80
C MET A 167 -7.79 49.18 25.74
N GLN A 168 -8.31 49.70 24.62
CA GLN A 168 -8.58 51.13 24.47
C GLN A 168 -9.62 51.63 25.48
N THR A 169 -10.70 50.87 25.70
CA THR A 169 -11.71 51.19 26.71
C THR A 169 -11.12 51.17 28.11
N THR A 170 -10.40 50.12 28.49
CA THR A 170 -9.76 50.05 29.81
C THR A 170 -8.76 51.19 30.04
N VAL A 171 -7.97 51.56 29.04
CA VAL A 171 -7.06 52.72 29.15
C VAL A 171 -7.83 54.03 29.35
N GLN A 172 -8.95 54.22 28.63
CA GLN A 172 -9.82 55.40 28.83
C GLN A 172 -10.41 55.43 30.25
N ASP A 173 -10.88 54.30 30.75
CA ASP A 173 -11.44 54.17 32.10
C ASP A 173 -10.40 54.47 33.20
N PHE A 174 -9.14 54.05 33.03
CA PHE A 174 -8.06 54.36 33.97
C PHE A 174 -7.60 55.83 33.91
N SER A 175 -7.84 56.52 32.79
CA SER A 175 -7.46 57.93 32.60
C SER A 175 -8.55 58.93 33.05
N SER A 176 -9.72 58.43 33.47
CA SER A 176 -10.82 59.21 34.04
C SER A 176 -10.84 59.10 35.56
#